data_AF-A0A958DH14-F1
#
_entry.id   AF-A0A958DH14-F1
#
_cell.length_a   1.000
_cell.length_b   1.000
_cell.length_c   1.000
_cell.angle_alpha   90.00
_cell.angle_beta   90.00
_cell.angle_gamma   90.00
#
_symmetry.space_group_name_H-M   'P 1'
#
loop_
_entity.id
_entity.type
_entity.pdbx_description
1 polymer ?
#
loop_
_entity_poly.entity_id
_entity_poly.type
_entity_poly.pdbx_seq_one_letter_code
_entity_poly.pdbx_strand_id
1 'polypeptide(L)' 'MKIGISCYPTYGGSGIVATELGKILAEMGHEIHFISYALPYRLSGYYSNIFFHEVKVPEYPLFEYPPYALALATKLA' A
#
# COMPACT_ATOMS: atom_id res chain seq x y z
N MET A 1 5.99 15.95 -5.17
CA MET A 1 6.89 14.80 -5.47
C MET A 1 6.03 13.56 -5.70
N LYS A 2 6.57 12.49 -6.31
CA LYS A 2 5.91 11.18 -6.37
C LYS A 2 6.45 10.28 -5.26
N ILE A 3 5.58 9.72 -4.42
CA ILE A 3 5.95 9.00 -3.20
C ILE A 3 5.23 7.64 -3.17
N GLY A 4 6.01 6.56 -3.07
CA GLY A 4 5.50 5.21 -2.84
C GLY A 4 5.40 4.90 -1.35
N ILE A 5 4.25 4.37 -0.91
CA ILE A 5 4.03 3.90 0.46
C ILE A 5 3.69 2.41 0.40
N SER A 6 4.63 1.59 0.88
CA SER A 6 4.39 0.16 1.13
C SER A 6 4.04 -0.05 2.59
N CYS A 7 2.87 -0.65 2.86
CA CYS A 7 2.42 -0.93 4.22
C CYS A 7 1.54 -2.18 4.27
N TYR A 8 1.29 -2.67 5.50
CA TYR A 8 0.22 -3.63 5.73
C TYR A 8 -1.12 -2.87 5.82
N PRO A 9 -2.14 -3.22 5.01
CA PRO A 9 -3.38 -2.45 4.90
C PRO A 9 -4.39 -2.72 6.03
N THR A 10 -3.98 -3.37 7.11
CA THR A 10 -4.85 -3.95 8.16
C THR A 10 -5.09 -3.01 9.35
N TYR A 11 -5.88 -3.50 10.33
CA TYR A 11 -6.20 -2.85 11.60
C TYR A 11 -5.03 -2.82 12.60
N GLY A 12 -3.87 -2.33 12.17
CA GLY A 12 -2.70 -2.10 13.01
C GLY A 12 -2.36 -0.61 13.10
N GLY A 13 -1.67 -0.22 14.18
CA GLY A 13 -1.22 1.17 14.36
C GLY A 13 -0.35 1.67 13.20
N SER A 14 0.55 0.82 12.68
CA SER A 14 1.43 1.17 11.56
C SER A 14 0.68 1.40 10.25
N GLY A 15 -0.34 0.57 9.93
CA GLY A 15 -1.17 0.73 8.74
C GLY A 15 -1.99 2.03 8.78
N ILE A 16 -2.52 2.37 9.96
CA ILE A 16 -3.22 3.64 10.19
C ILE A 16 -2.27 4.82 9.97
N VAL A 17 -1.10 4.81 10.61
CA VAL A 17 -0.11 5.89 10.48
C VAL A 17 0.32 6.07 9.02
N ALA A 18 0.59 4.97 8.30
CA ALA A 18 0.95 5.02 6.88
C ALA A 18 -0.15 5.65 6.02
N THR A 19 -1.41 5.32 6.31
CA THR A 19 -2.57 5.85 5.56
C THR A 19 -2.77 7.34 5.81
N GLU A 20 -2.73 7.77 7.07
CA GLU A 20 -2.90 9.19 7.43
C GLU A 20 -1.73 10.05 6.94
N LEU A 21 -0.50 9.54 7.03
CA LEU A 21 0.67 10.20 6.45
C LEU A 21 0.50 10.41 4.94
N GLY A 22 0.04 9.38 4.21
CA GLY A 22 -0.22 9.50 2.78
C GLY A 22 -1.28 10.54 2.45
N LYS A 23 -2.37 10.62 3.22
CA LYS A 23 -3.41 11.66 3.01
C LYS A 23 -2.85 13.07 3.20
N ILE A 24 -2.12 13.31 4.29
CA ILE A 24 -1.53 14.63 4.57
C ILE A 24 -0.55 15.03 3.46
N LEU A 25 0.30 14.09 3.00
CA LEU A 25 1.20 14.36 1.88
C LEU A 25 0.44 14.62 0.58
N ALA A 26 -0.68 13.95 0.34
CA ALA A 26 -1.54 14.23 -0.81
C ALA A 26 -2.17 15.62 -0.72
N GLU A 27 -2.65 16.04 0.45
CA GLU A 27 -3.19 17.40 0.69
C GLU A 27 -2.11 18.48 0.48
N MET A 28 -0.84 18.16 0.76
CA MET A 28 0.31 19.01 0.47
C MET A 28 0.70 19.04 -1.03
N GLY A 29 -0.06 18.37 -1.90
CA GLY A 29 0.14 18.37 -3.36
C GLY A 29 1.11 17.30 -3.88
N HIS A 30 1.46 16.29 -3.08
CA HIS A 30 2.28 15.17 -3.54
C HIS A 30 1.43 14.10 -4.23
N GLU A 31 2.02 13.37 -5.18
CA GLU A 31 1.41 12.22 -5.82
C GLU A 31 1.74 10.97 -4.98
N ILE A 32 0.74 10.30 -4.46
CA ILE A 32 0.90 9.19 -3.51
C ILE A 32 0.52 7.88 -4.17
N HIS A 33 1.36 6.87 -4.02
CA HIS A 33 1.13 5.53 -4.54
C HIS A 33 1.16 4.54 -3.38
N PHE A 34 0.00 4.07 -2.93
CA PHE A 34 -0.10 2.97 -1.98
C PHE A 34 0.14 1.64 -2.68
N ILE A 35 1.03 0.82 -2.13
CA ILE A 35 1.46 -0.46 -2.71
C ILE A 35 1.28 -1.52 -1.64
N SER A 36 0.19 -2.28 -1.72
CA SER A 36 -0.17 -3.30 -0.73
C SER A 36 -1.10 -4.34 -1.34
N TYR A 37 -1.32 -5.47 -0.66
CA TYR A 37 -2.20 -6.53 -1.15
C TYR A 37 -3.69 -6.19 -1.09
N ALA A 38 -4.07 -5.12 -0.40
CA ALA A 38 -5.45 -4.62 -0.31
C ALA A 38 -5.42 -3.11 -0.08
N LEU A 39 -6.55 -2.44 -0.31
CA LEU A 39 -6.69 -1.00 -0.09
C LEU A 39 -6.44 -0.68 1.40
N PRO A 40 -5.64 0.34 1.75
CA PRO A 40 -5.47 0.72 3.15
C PRO A 40 -6.80 1.07 3.81
N TYR A 41 -7.12 0.42 4.93
CA TYR A 41 -8.46 0.45 5.52
C TYR A 41 -9.04 1.85 5.75
N ARG A 42 -8.21 2.83 6.17
CA ARG A 42 -8.66 4.21 6.42
C ARG A 42 -8.64 5.11 5.20
N LEU A 43 -8.30 4.60 4.01
CA LEU A 43 -8.34 5.38 2.78
C LEU A 43 -9.81 5.50 2.32
N SER A 44 -10.53 6.41 2.95
CA SER A 44 -11.91 6.77 2.65
C SER A 44 -11.96 8.10 1.91
N GLY A 45 -12.77 8.19 0.85
CA GLY A 45 -12.95 9.42 0.07
C GLY A 45 -12.22 9.39 -1.27
N TYR A 46 -12.49 10.40 -2.10
CA TYR A 46 -11.87 10.56 -3.41
C TYR A 46 -10.71 11.55 -3.32
N TYR A 47 -9.54 11.12 -3.77
CA TYR A 47 -8.35 11.96 -3.89
C TYR A 47 -7.83 11.85 -5.32
N SER A 48 -7.64 12.98 -6.00
CA SER A 48 -7.20 12.99 -7.40
C SER A 48 -5.73 12.60 -7.59
N ASN A 49 -4.93 12.64 -6.52
CA ASN A 49 -3.50 12.41 -6.50
C ASN A 49 -3.07 11.23 -5.59
N ILE A 50 -4.01 10.36 -5.22
CA ILE A 50 -3.70 9.09 -4.53
C ILE A 50 -4.05 7.93 -5.45
N PHE A 51 -3.09 7.03 -5.63
CA PHE A 51 -3.20 5.85 -6.46
C PHE A 51 -2.96 4.60 -5.61
N PHE A 52 -3.64 3.52 -5.97
CA PHE A 52 -3.48 2.22 -5.33
C PHE A 52 -2.98 1.19 -6.32
N HIS A 53 -1.94 0.46 -5.92
CA HIS A 53 -1.33 -0.62 -6.69
C HIS A 53 -1.43 -1.91 -5.90
N GLU A 54 -2.32 -2.79 -6.34
CA GLU A 54 -2.50 -4.09 -5.72
C GLU A 54 -1.29 -5.00 -5.94
N VAL A 55 -0.80 -5.58 -4.84
CA VAL A 55 0.21 -6.64 -4.84
C VAL A 55 -0.50 -7.99 -4.78
N LYS A 56 -0.47 -8.73 -5.88
CA LYS A 56 -1.04 -10.08 -5.94
C LYS A 56 -0.07 -11.08 -5.31
N VAL A 57 -0.51 -11.77 -4.27
CA VAL A 57 0.28 -12.82 -3.62
C VAL A 57 -0.17 -14.17 -4.16
N PRO A 58 0.68 -14.88 -4.93
CA PRO A 58 0.30 -16.19 -5.42
C PRO A 58 0.26 -17.20 -4.27
N GLU A 59 -0.76 -18.04 -4.24
CA GLU A 59 -0.76 -19.26 -3.45
C GLU A 59 0.03 -20.32 -4.21
N TYR A 60 1.12 -20.80 -3.63
CA TYR A 60 1.98 -21.79 -4.27
C TYR A 60 2.38 -22.87 -3.26
N PRO A 61 2.10 -24.16 -3.52
CA PRO A 61 2.26 -25.24 -2.54
C PRO A 61 3.67 -25.43 -1.96
N LEU A 62 4.71 -24.91 -2.63
CA LEU A 62 6.08 -24.99 -2.15
C LEU A 62 6.33 -24.10 -0.92
N PHE A 63 5.61 -22.99 -0.78
CA PHE A 63 5.80 -22.06 0.33
C PHE A 63 4.86 -22.39 1.49
N GLU A 64 5.42 -22.52 2.69
CA GLU A 64 4.66 -22.72 3.93
C GLU A 64 3.76 -21.50 4.26
N TYR A 65 4.20 -20.30 3.87
CA TYR A 65 3.44 -19.06 4.00
C TYR A 65 3.42 -18.30 2.65
N PRO A 66 2.34 -17.57 2.33
CA PRO A 66 2.29 -16.78 1.09
C PRO A 66 3.51 -15.84 0.96
N PRO A 67 4.23 -15.86 -0.18
CA PRO A 67 5.50 -15.15 -0.35
C PRO A 67 5.28 -13.65 -0.62
N TYR A 68 4.59 -12.95 0.30
CA TYR A 68 4.22 -11.54 0.12
C TYR A 68 5.42 -10.63 -0.10
N ALA A 69 6.51 -10.81 0.65
CA ALA A 69 7.70 -9.97 0.53
C ALA A 69 8.31 -10.04 -0.88
N LEU A 70 8.33 -11.23 -1.50
CA LEU A 70 8.80 -11.41 -2.87
C LEU A 70 7.86 -10.74 -3.87
N ALA A 71 6.55 -10.98 -3.76
CA ALA A 71 5.56 -10.35 -4.62
C ALA A 71 5.59 -8.81 -4.54
N LEU A 72 5.78 -8.28 -3.33
CA LEU A 72 5.92 -6.85 -3.06
C LEU A 72 7.20 -6.29 -3.71
N ALA A 73 8.34 -6.96 -3.53
CA ALA A 73 9.60 -6.54 -4.14
C ALA A 73 9.51 -6.50 -5.67
N THR A 74 8.88 -7.50 -6.28
CA THR A 74 8.64 -7.52 -7.73
C THR A 74 7.71 -6.40 -8.20
N LYS A 75 6.73 -5.99 -7.37
CA LYS A 75 5.83 -4.87 -7.70
C LYS A 75 6.51 -3.50 -7.61
N LEU A 76 7.54 -3.38 -6.77
CA LEU A 76 8.30 -2.15 -6.54
C LEU A 76 9.41 -1.89 -7.57
N ALA A 77 9.90 -2.94 -8.23
CA ALA A 77 10.94 -2.87 -9.26
C ALA A 77 10.37 -2.48 -10.63
#